data_AF-A0A2W7B9P6-F1
#
_entry.id   AF-A0A2W7B9P6-F1
#
_cell.length_a   1.000
_cell.length_b   1.000
_cell.length_c   1.000
_cell.angle_alpha   90.00
_cell.angle_beta   90.00
_cell.angle_gamma   90.00
#
_symmetry.space_group_name_H-M   'P 1'
#
loop_
_entity.id
_entity.type
_entity.pdbx_description
1 polymer ?
#
loop_
_entity_poly.entity_id
_entity_poly.type
_entity_poly.pdbx_seq_one_letter_code
_entity_poly.pdbx_strand_id
1 'polypeptide(L)'
;MQKDSKLFPILFGGLCVYLLGYAYSRVFVFHTVERYAGAEGKGDPRQDYITKKDRSPGEGWEYQLFLPVIKAEEGIVNYFHNL
;
A
#
# COMPACT_ATOMS: atom_id res chain seq x y z
N MET A 1 22.32 19.45 28.97
CA MET A 1 20.85 19.35 28.79
C MET A 1 20.59 18.36 27.67
N GLN A 2 20.33 17.10 28.03
CA GLN A 2 19.93 16.06 27.07
C GLN A 2 18.51 16.43 26.61
N LYS A 3 18.34 16.78 25.34
CA LYS A 3 17.03 17.11 24.79
C LYS A 3 16.29 15.78 24.68
N ASP A 4 15.41 15.47 25.64
CA ASP A 4 14.60 14.26 25.63
C ASP A 4 13.89 14.14 24.27
N SER A 5 14.41 13.27 23.40
CA SER A 5 13.93 13.11 22.04
C SER A 5 12.68 12.23 22.01
N LYS A 6 11.64 12.63 22.77
CA LYS A 6 10.30 12.00 22.74
C LYS A 6 9.69 11.97 21.34
N LEU A 7 10.25 12.74 20.40
CA LEU A 7 9.91 12.71 18.98
C LEU A 7 10.07 11.32 18.36
N PHE A 8 11.17 10.61 18.67
CA PHE A 8 11.42 9.28 18.09
C PHE A 8 10.32 8.27 18.47
N PRO A 9 10.00 8.04 19.76
CA PRO A 9 8.95 7.09 20.12
C PRO A 9 7.57 7.52 19.62
N ILE A 10 7.29 8.82 19.50
CA ILE A 10 6.02 9.32 18.93
C ILE A 10 5.93 8.97 17.43
N LEU A 11 6.97 9.27 16.64
CA LEU A 11 7.00 8.96 15.22
C LEU A 11 6.94 7.44 14.98
N PHE A 12 7.68 6.67 15.78
CA PHE A 12 7.66 5.21 15.71
C PHE A 12 6.27 4.66 16.05
N GLY A 13 5.64 5.15 17.12
CA GLY A 13 4.27 4.78 17.47
C GLY A 13 3.27 5.11 16.36
N GLY A 14 3.38 6.30 15.77
CA GLY A 14 2.57 6.71 14.61
C GLY A 14 2.75 5.77 13.41
N LEU A 15 4.00 5.42 13.10
CA LEU A 15 4.31 4.46 12.04
C LEU A 15 3.72 3.08 12.32
N CYS A 16 3.82 2.57 13.55
CA CYS A 16 3.24 1.29 13.94
C CYS A 16 1.71 1.29 13.77
N VAL A 17 1.02 2.33 14.25
CA VAL A 17 -0.44 2.44 14.09
C VAL A 17 -0.83 2.52 12.61
N TYR A 18 -0.07 3.28 11.82
CA TYR A 18 -0.27 3.37 10.37
C TYR A 18 -0.13 2.02 9.66
N LEU A 19 0.94 1.28 9.96
CA LEU A 19 1.18 -0.06 9.40
C LEU A 19 0.13 -1.08 9.85
N LEU A 20 -0.32 -1.02 11.11
CA LEU A 20 -1.42 -1.86 11.61
C LEU A 20 -2.74 -1.55 10.89
N GLY A 21 -3.04 -0.26 10.66
CA GLY A 21 -4.21 0.17 9.89
C GLY A 21 -4.16 -0.34 8.45
N TYR A 22 -2.99 -0.32 7.82
CA TYR A 22 -2.78 -0.92 6.51
C TYR A 22 -2.99 -2.43 6.55
N ALA A 23 -2.38 -3.15 7.49
CA ALA A 23 -2.53 -4.60 7.63
C ALA A 23 -3.98 -5.02 7.85
N TYR A 24 -4.71 -4.31 8.72
CA TYR A 24 -6.14 -4.51 8.91
C TYR A 24 -6.92 -4.29 7.60
N SER A 25 -6.66 -3.18 6.91
CA SER A 25 -7.33 -2.89 5.64
C SER A 25 -7.01 -3.95 4.59
N ARG A 26 -5.76 -4.44 4.55
CA ARG A 26 -5.29 -5.52 3.67
C ARG A 26 -6.04 -6.82 3.90
N VAL A 27 -6.35 -7.15 5.16
CA VAL A 27 -7.04 -8.40 5.51
C VAL A 27 -8.54 -8.30 5.31
N PHE A 28 -9.17 -7.17 5.62
CA PHE A 28 -10.64 -7.08 5.68
C PHE A 28 -11.28 -6.34 4.52
N VAL A 29 -10.62 -5.32 3.98
CA VAL A 29 -11.21 -4.43 2.97
C VAL A 29 -10.69 -4.78 1.58
N PHE A 30 -9.40 -5.11 1.49
CA PHE A 30 -8.67 -5.24 0.25
C PHE A 30 -8.46 -6.70 -0.12
N HIS A 31 -8.50 -7.00 -1.42
CA HIS A 31 -8.22 -8.35 -1.93
C HIS A 31 -6.81 -8.41 -2.52
N THR A 32 -6.45 -7.46 -3.39
CA THR A 32 -5.16 -7.46 -4.11
C THR A 32 -4.83 -6.05 -4.56
N VAL A 33 -3.54 -5.83 -4.83
CA VAL A 33 -3.11 -4.71 -5.65
C VAL A 33 -3.46 -5.04 -7.10
N GLU A 34 -4.13 -4.13 -7.78
CA GLU A 34 -4.60 -4.33 -9.15
C GLU A 34 -3.51 -3.95 -10.13
N ARG A 35 -3.24 -4.80 -11.12
CA ARG A 35 -2.45 -4.41 -12.28
C ARG A 35 -3.38 -3.95 -13.37
N TYR A 36 -3.40 -2.65 -13.64
CA TYR A 36 -4.00 -2.13 -14.86
C TYR A 36 -2.92 -1.85 -15.88
N ALA A 37 -3.04 -2.45 -17.06
CA ALA A 37 -2.45 -1.81 -18.22
C ALA A 37 -3.18 -0.48 -18.44
N GLY A 38 -2.50 0.55 -18.98
CA GLY A 38 -3.13 1.86 -19.29
C GLY A 38 -4.40 1.71 -20.15
N ALA A 39 -5.16 2.79 -20.34
CA ALA A 39 -6.51 2.82 -20.92
C ALA A 39 -6.76 1.98 -22.21
N GLU A 40 -5.72 1.52 -22.91
CA GLU A 40 -5.79 0.70 -24.11
C GLU A 40 -4.87 -0.55 -24.07
N GLY A 41 -4.46 -1.02 -22.89
CA GLY A 41 -3.43 -2.07 -22.79
C GLY A 41 -2.01 -1.57 -23.08
N LYS A 42 -1.84 -0.26 -23.34
CA LYS A 42 -0.57 0.39 -23.62
C LYS A 42 -0.13 1.23 -22.41
N GLY A 43 0.90 0.75 -21.73
CA GLY A 43 1.50 1.38 -20.56
C GLY A 43 1.99 0.34 -19.57
N ASP A 44 2.99 0.69 -18.77
CA ASP A 44 3.46 -0.20 -17.71
C ASP A 44 2.30 -0.53 -16.77
N PRO A 45 2.16 -1.80 -16.34
CA PRO A 45 1.13 -2.19 -15.40
C PRO A 45 1.19 -1.30 -14.15
N ARG A 46 0.16 -0.48 -13.96
CA ARG A 46 0.01 0.38 -12.80
C ARG A 46 -0.64 -0.38 -11.67
N GLN A 47 -0.08 -0.19 -10.48
CA GLN A 47 -0.42 -0.88 -9.23
C GLN A 47 -0.82 0.09 -8.11
N ASP A 48 -1.24 1.30 -8.45
CA ASP A 48 -1.65 2.34 -7.51
C ASP A 48 -3.08 2.17 -6.96
N TYR A 49 -3.77 1.11 -7.38
CA TYR A 49 -5.14 0.80 -7.01
C TYR A 49 -5.22 -0.54 -6.26
N ILE A 50 -6.11 -0.58 -5.27
CA ILE A 50 -6.45 -1.79 -4.54
C ILE A 50 -7.92 -2.13 -4.79
N THR A 51 -8.20 -3.37 -5.22
CA THR A 51 -9.58 -3.85 -5.30
C THR A 51 -10.11 -4.05 -3.89
N LYS A 52 -11.29 -3.48 -3.61
CA LYS A 52 -12.10 -3.96 -2.50
C LYS A 52 -12.56 -5.39 -2.79
N LYS A 53 -12.63 -6.24 -1.75
CA LYS A 53 -13.01 -7.65 -1.91
C LYS A 53 -14.33 -7.88 -2.66
N ASP A 54 -15.27 -6.93 -2.56
CA ASP A 54 -16.61 -7.05 -3.16
C ASP A 54 -16.79 -6.24 -4.45
N ARG A 55 -15.70 -5.82 -5.10
CA ARG A 55 -15.73 -4.93 -6.26
C ARG A 55 -15.02 -5.54 -7.45
N SER A 56 -15.50 -5.19 -8.64
CA SER A 56 -14.87 -5.59 -9.89
C SER A 56 -13.51 -4.90 -10.06
N PRO A 57 -12.55 -5.55 -10.75
CA PRO A 57 -11.31 -4.90 -11.09
C PRO A 57 -11.54 -3.65 -11.93
N GLY A 58 -11.23 -2.48 -11.37
CA GLY A 58 -11.44 -1.17 -12.03
C GLY A 58 -12.22 -0.20 -11.16
N GLU A 59 -12.96 -0.74 -10.19
CA GLU A 59 -13.78 0.02 -9.24
C GLU A 59 -13.06 0.28 -7.90
N GLY A 60 -11.80 -0.16 -7.79
CA GLY A 60 -10.92 0.16 -6.67
C GLY A 60 -10.74 1.68 -6.53
N TRP A 61 -10.43 2.14 -5.32
CA TRP A 61 -10.09 3.54 -5.08
C TRP A 61 -8.58 3.65 -4.91
N GLU A 62 -7.98 4.75 -5.37
CA GLU A 62 -6.60 5.08 -5.05
C GLU A 62 -6.50 5.38 -3.55
N TYR A 63 -5.92 4.46 -2.78
CA TYR A 63 -5.74 4.64 -1.34
C TYR A 63 -4.49 5.48 -1.09
N GLN A 64 -4.59 6.79 -1.36
CA GLN A 64 -3.49 7.75 -1.19
C GLN A 64 -2.83 7.68 0.19
N LEU A 65 -3.62 7.41 1.24
CA LEU A 65 -3.12 7.22 2.59
C LEU A 65 -2.12 6.05 2.68
N PHE A 66 -2.39 4.94 2.01
CA PHE A 66 -1.57 3.73 2.08
C PHE A 66 -0.62 3.55 0.88
N LEU A 67 -0.64 4.47 -0.08
CA LEU A 67 0.16 4.40 -1.30
C LEU A 67 1.66 4.11 -1.05
N PRO A 68 2.34 4.71 -0.06
CA PRO A 68 3.74 4.37 0.24
C PRO A 68 3.95 2.89 0.58
N VAL A 69 3.04 2.30 1.38
CA VAL A 69 3.16 0.90 1.81
C VAL A 69 2.79 -0.05 0.67
N ILE A 70 1.81 0.32 -0.14
CA ILE A 70 1.44 -0.41 -1.36
C ILE A 70 2.62 -0.52 -2.31
N LYS A 71 3.34 0.59 -2.53
CA LYS A 71 4.52 0.62 -3.38
C LYS A 71 5.69 -0.17 -2.80
N ALA A 72 5.84 -0.19 -1.48
CA ALA A 72 6.83 -1.04 -0.83
C ALA A 72 6.50 -2.54 -0.99
N GLU A 73 5.25 -2.94 -0.79
CA GLU A 73 4.78 -4.31 -1.01
C GLU A 73 5.01 -4.74 -2.46
N GLU A 74 4.64 -3.90 -3.43
CA GLU A 74 4.90 -4.11 -4.86
C GLU A 74 6.39 -4.35 -5.15
N GLY A 75 7.27 -3.49 -4.61
CA GLY A 75 8.71 -3.64 -4.81
C GLY A 75 9.25 -4.97 -4.29
N ILE A 76 8.77 -5.40 -3.12
CA ILE A 76 9.15 -6.69 -2.51
C ILE A 76 8.66 -7.86 -3.37
N VAL A 77 7.40 -7.85 -3.79
CA VAL A 77 6.82 -8.93 -4.61
C VAL A 77 7.52 -9.01 -5.96
N ASN A 78 7.76 -7.87 -6.63
CA ASN A 78 8.47 -7.82 -7.91
C ASN A 78 9.92 -8.31 -7.77
N TYR A 79 10.60 -7.99 -6.66
CA TYR A 79 11.95 -8.49 -6.39
C TYR A 79 11.96 -10.03 -6.30
N PHE A 80 11.02 -10.63 -5.55
CA PHE A 80 10.93 -12.09 -5.43
C PHE A 80 10.43 -12.79 -6.70
N HIS A 81 9.62 -12.13 -7.52
CA HIS A 81 9.19 -12.68 -8.81
C HIS A 81 10.28 -12.67 -9.88
N ASN A 82 11.26 -11.77 -9.78
CA ASN A 82 12.37 -11.64 -10.73
C ASN A 82 13.66 -12.36 -10.28
N LEU A 83 13.59 -13.10 -9.17
CA LEU A 83 14.63 -14.00 -8.66
C LEU A 83 14.46 -15.41 -9.24
#